data_AF-A0A084EI85-F1
#
_entry.id   AF-A0A084EI85-F1
#
_cell.length_a   1.000
_cell.length_b   1.000
_cell.length_c   1.000
_cell.angle_alpha   90.00
_cell.angle_beta   90.00
_cell.angle_gamma   90.00
#
_symmetry.space_group_name_H-M   'P 1'
#
loop_
_entity.id
_entity.type
_entity.pdbx_description
1 polymer ?
#
loop_
_entity_poly.entity_id
_entity_poly.type
_entity_poly.pdbx_seq_one_letter_code
_entity_poly.pdbx_strand_id
1 'polypeptide(L)' 'MSEGNIAADQLRLLIERIERLEEEKSGIGDDIKDVYLELKATGYEPKIVRQIIRLRKMQPHDRQEMEAILQTYLAALGME' A
#
# COMPACT_ATOMS: atom_id res chain seq x y z
N MET A 1 10.90 -26.82 -35.80
CA MET A 1 10.50 -25.85 -34.76
C MET A 1 11.74 -25.55 -33.94
N SER A 2 12.48 -24.50 -34.27
CA SER A 2 13.78 -24.19 -33.64
C SER A 2 13.58 -23.69 -32.21
N GLU A 3 14.48 -24.07 -31.30
CA GLU A 3 14.43 -23.73 -29.86
C GLU A 3 14.26 -22.23 -29.58
N GLY A 4 14.76 -21.36 -30.46
CA GLY A 4 14.57 -19.91 -30.37
C GLY A 4 13.11 -19.43 -30.44
N ASN A 5 12.22 -20.17 -31.13
CA ASN A 5 10.79 -19.85 -31.14
C ASN A 5 10.12 -20.19 -29.79
N ILE A 6 10.54 -21.28 -29.13
CA ILE A 6 9.97 -21.72 -27.85
C ILE A 6 10.31 -20.71 -26.74
N ALA A 7 11.56 -20.22 -26.70
CA ALA A 7 11.99 -19.23 -25.73
C ALA A 7 11.27 -17.87 -25.91
N ALA A 8 11.05 -17.45 -27.15
CA ALA A 8 10.31 -16.21 -27.46
C ALA A 8 8.83 -16.31 -27.06
N ASP A 9 8.19 -17.47 -27.28
CA ASP A 9 6.80 -17.69 -26.90
C ASP A 9 6.62 -17.73 -25.38
N GLN A 10 7.55 -18.36 -24.64
CA GLN A 10 7.53 -18.35 -23.18
C GLN A 10 7.69 -16.93 -22.62
N LEU A 11 8.60 -16.13 -23.18
CA LEU A 11 8.78 -14.74 -22.77
C LEU A 11 7.51 -13.91 -23.04
N ARG A 12 6.86 -14.10 -24.19
CA ARG A 12 5.60 -13.41 -24.51
C ARG A 12 4.52 -13.69 -23.47
N LEU A 13 4.31 -14.97 -23.13
CA LEU A 13 3.31 -15.36 -22.12
C LEU A 13 3.58 -14.76 -20.74
N LEU A 14 4.86 -14.64 -20.35
CA LEU A 14 5.24 -14.00 -19.09
C LEU A 14 4.93 -12.50 -19.11
N ILE A 15 5.24 -11.81 -20.22
CA ILE A 15 4.95 -10.38 -20.39
C ILE A 15 3.45 -10.12 -20.34
N GLU A 16 2.66 -10.85 -21.13
CA GLU A 16 1.19 -10.69 -21.16
C GLU A 16 0.57 -10.92 -19.77
N ARG A 17 1.11 -11.88 -19.01
CA ARG A 17 0.68 -12.11 -17.62
C ARG A 17 1.02 -10.94 -16.71
N ILE A 18 2.19 -10.32 -16.86
CA ILE A 18 2.58 -9.14 -16.07
C ILE A 18 1.70 -7.95 -16.43
N GLU A 19 1.45 -7.71 -17.72
CA GLU A 19 0.62 -6.60 -18.18
C GLU A 19 -0.80 -6.69 -17.62
N ARG A 20 -1.41 -7.88 -17.65
CA ARG A 20 -2.72 -8.11 -17.02
C ARG A 20 -2.70 -7.83 -15.51
N LEU A 21 -1.65 -8.28 -14.81
CA LEU A 21 -1.51 -8.03 -13.37
C LEU A 21 -1.32 -6.54 -13.05
N GLU A 22 -0.62 -5.78 -13.90
CA GLU A 22 -0.48 -4.33 -13.73
C GLU A 22 -1.80 -3.59 -14.01
N GLU A 23 -2.60 -4.05 -14.98
CA GLU A 23 -3.95 -3.52 -15.22
C GLU A 23 -4.87 -3.78 -14.01
N GLU A 24 -4.91 -5.01 -13.49
CA GLU A 24 -5.67 -5.37 -12.29
C GLU A 24 -5.25 -4.52 -11.08
N LYS A 25 -3.93 -4.34 -10.88
CA LYS A 25 -3.36 -3.50 -9.83
C LYS A 25 -3.74 -2.03 -9.99
N SER A 26 -3.79 -1.52 -11.23
CA SER A 26 -4.27 -0.16 -11.51
C SER A 26 -5.74 0.00 -11.11
N GLY A 27 -6.60 -0.94 -11.51
CA GLY A 27 -8.02 -0.93 -11.16
C GLY A 27 -8.25 -0.93 -9.64
N ILE A 28 -7.56 -1.82 -8.92
CA ILE A 28 -7.58 -1.82 -7.44
C ILE A 28 -7.10 -0.49 -6.86
N GLY A 29 -6.08 0.12 -7.49
CA GLY A 29 -5.56 1.42 -7.09
C GLY A 29 -6.59 2.54 -7.23
N ASP A 30 -7.41 2.51 -8.28
CA ASP A 30 -8.48 3.48 -8.51
C ASP A 30 -9.65 3.25 -7.55
N ASP A 31 -10.07 2.01 -7.32
CA ASP A 31 -11.08 1.68 -6.31
C ASP A 31 -10.69 2.18 -4.91
N ILE A 32 -9.41 2.02 -4.53
CA ILE A 32 -8.89 2.54 -3.25
C ILE A 32 -8.99 4.06 -3.20
N LYS A 33 -8.72 4.78 -4.31
CA LYS A 33 -8.84 6.24 -4.35
C LYS A 33 -10.30 6.67 -4.15
N ASP A 34 -11.24 5.99 -4.81
CA ASP A 34 -12.67 6.28 -4.69
C ASP A 34 -13.16 6.10 -3.26
N VAL A 35 -12.72 5.05 -2.56
CA VAL A 35 -13.01 4.87 -1.12
C VAL A 35 -12.44 6.03 -0.28
N TYR A 36 -11.23 6.52 -0.57
CA TYR A 36 -10.71 7.70 0.12
C TYR A 36 -11.50 8.98 -0.18
N LEU A 37 -12.06 9.11 -1.39
CA LEU A 37 -12.92 10.24 -1.75
C LEU A 37 -14.27 10.18 -1.03
N GLU A 38 -14.89 9.01 -0.96
CA GLU A 38 -16.13 8.77 -0.20
C GLU A 38 -15.93 9.06 1.29
N LEU A 39 -14.82 8.57 1.85
CA LEU A 39 -14.43 8.82 3.23
C LEU A 39 -14.28 10.31 3.52
N LYS A 40 -13.69 11.07 2.59
CA LYS A 40 -13.59 12.53 2.68
C LYS A 40 -14.95 13.21 2.59
N ALA A 41 -15.82 12.77 1.69
CA ALA A 41 -17.17 13.30 1.54
C ALA A 41 -18.04 13.04 2.79
N THR A 42 -17.77 11.96 3.52
CA THR A 42 -18.42 11.62 4.78
C THR A 42 -17.87 12.42 5.97
N GLY A 43 -16.79 13.19 5.78
CA GLY A 43 -16.22 14.10 6.79
C GLY A 43 -14.99 13.58 7.54
N TYR A 44 -14.41 12.45 7.10
CA TYR A 44 -13.16 11.95 7.68
C TYR A 44 -11.93 12.52 6.95
N GLU A 45 -10.81 12.68 7.66
CA GLU A 45 -9.55 13.17 7.09
C GLU A 45 -8.72 12.01 6.48
N PRO A 46 -8.51 11.96 5.15
CA PRO A 46 -7.81 10.84 4.50
C PRO A 46 -6.37 10.64 4.96
N LYS A 47 -5.67 11.71 5.38
CA LYS A 47 -4.30 11.59 5.90
C LYS A 47 -4.24 10.77 7.20
N ILE A 48 -5.18 11.01 8.12
CA ILE A 48 -5.25 10.28 9.39
C ILE A 48 -5.64 8.83 9.16
N VAL A 49 -6.58 8.56 8.25
CA VAL A 49 -6.97 7.18 7.92
C VAL A 49 -5.82 6.39 7.30
N ARG A 50 -5.00 7.01 6.43
CA ARG A 50 -3.77 6.37 5.92
C ARG A 50 -2.81 5.99 7.06
N GLN A 51 -2.66 6.84 8.08
CA GLN A 51 -1.85 6.53 9.25
C GLN A 51 -2.46 5.34 10.03
N ILE A 52 -3.77 5.33 10.26
CA ILE A 52 -4.47 4.21 10.91
C ILE A 52 -4.26 2.89 10.15
N ILE A 53 -4.36 2.89 8.81
CA ILE A 53 -4.14 1.69 8.01
C ILE A 53 -2.71 1.16 8.17
N ARG A 54 -1.70 2.04 8.24
CA ARG A 54 -0.31 1.65 8.51
C ARG A 54 -0.17 1.04 9.91
N LEU A 55 -0.73 1.68 10.93
CA LEU A 55 -0.73 1.18 12.30
C LEU A 55 -1.40 -0.20 12.40
N ARG A 56 -2.52 -0.40 11.71
CA ARG A 56 -3.26 -1.68 11.67
C ARG A 56 -2.49 -2.84 11.01
N LYS A 57 -1.48 -2.54 10.19
CA LYS A 57 -0.59 -3.55 9.59
C LYS A 57 0.55 -3.99 10.51
N MET A 58 0.83 -3.25 11.58
CA MET A 58 1.86 -3.57 12.56
C MET A 58 1.34 -4.57 13.60
N GLN A 59 2.22 -5.39 14.18
CA GLN A 59 1.87 -6.20 15.32
C GLN A 59 1.58 -5.32 16.55
N PRO A 60 0.73 -5.74 17.49
CA PRO A 60 0.38 -4.94 18.65
C PRO A 60 1.58 -4.50 19.49
N HIS A 61 2.59 -5.37 19.68
CA HIS A 61 3.79 -5.04 20.45
C HIS A 61 4.69 -4.04 19.72
N ASP A 62 4.92 -4.21 18.41
CA ASP A 62 5.67 -3.25 17.59
C ASP A 62 5.06 -1.86 17.66
N ARG A 63 3.72 -1.78 17.66
CA ARG A 63 3.01 -0.50 17.77
C ARG A 63 3.24 0.15 19.13
N GLN A 64 3.15 -0.61 20.22
CA GLN A 64 3.37 -0.11 21.58
C GLN A 64 4.81 0.39 21.77
N GLU A 65 5.79 -0.36 21.26
CA GLU A 65 7.20 0.03 21.31
C GLU A 65 7.44 1.33 20.53
N MET A 66 6.91 1.41 19.30
CA MET A 66 7.00 2.64 18.48
C MET A 66 6.34 3.84 19.17
N GLU A 67 5.15 3.66 19.76
CA GLU A 67 4.44 4.73 20.49
C GLU A 67 5.24 5.20 21.72
N ALA A 68 5.85 4.29 22.48
CA ALA A 68 6.69 4.64 23.62
C ALA A 68 7.93 5.45 23.21
N ILE A 69 8.60 5.06 22.12
CA ILE A 69 9.74 5.80 21.57
C ILE A 69 9.29 7.18 21.08
N LEU A 70 8.18 7.26 20.35
CA LEU A 70 7.65 8.53 19.85
C LEU A 70 7.34 9.50 20.99
N GLN A 71 6.66 9.03 22.04
CA GLN A 71 6.35 9.84 23.22
C GLN A 71 7.62 10.35 23.91
N THR A 72 8.64 9.50 24.03
CA THR A 72 9.94 9.90 24.60
C THR A 72 10.57 11.05 23.80
N TYR A 73 10.50 10.99 22.46
CA TYR A 73 11.05 12.04 21.61
C TYR A 73 10.21 13.32 21.61
N LEU A 74 8.88 13.22 21.64
CA LEU A 74 8.00 14.39 21.75
C LEU A 74 8.24 15.13 23.07
N ALA A 75 8.33 14.41 24.18
CA ALA A 75 8.64 14.99 25.49
C ALA A 75 10.02 15.67 25.49
N ALA A 76 11.04 15.03 24.93
CA ALA A 76 12.38 15.61 24.81
C ALA A 76 12.42 16.89 23.96
N LEU A 77 11.50 17.03 23.01
CA LEU A 77 11.35 18.21 22.15
C LEU A 77 10.35 19.25 22.69
N GLY A 78 9.71 18.99 23.83
CA GLY A 78 8.68 19.87 24.40
C GLY A 78 7.40 19.96 23.58
N MET A 79 7.07 18.89 22.83
CA MET A 79 5.89 18.76 21.97
C MET A 79 4.78 17.92 22.63
N GLU A 80 4.38 18.27 23.85
CA GLU A 80 3.28 17.62 24.60
C GLU A 80 1.92 18.29 24.35
#